data_AF-A0A1H1IRW5-F1
#
_entry.id   AF-A0A1H1IRW5-F1
#
_cell.length_a   1.000
_cell.length_b   1.000
_cell.length_c   1.000
_cell.angle_alpha   90.00
_cell.angle_beta   90.00
_cell.angle_gamma   90.00
#
_symmetry.space_group_name_H-M   'P 1'
#
loop_
_entity.id
_entity.type
_entity.pdbx_description
1 polymer ?
#
loop_
_entity_poly.entity_id
_entity_poly.type
_entity_poly.pdbx_seq_one_letter_code
_entity_poly.pdbx_strand_id
1 'polypeptide(L)'
;MSKKPSKADQKRKARRLFILERQAIPTVAFTIGVSESTLRRWKKEAATNGDNWDVARSANALAGEGLEAVVATVVEDFVTMFQMTIEQIKASGEIEPPEKVKLMASLSDAFNKMVSSAGRVAPKLSELGIAQDVLQRLAKFIQKHHPSHAQIFLEVLEPFGDYLAEAYG
;
A
#
# COMPACT_ATOMS: atom_id res chain seq x y z
N MET A 1 -10.70 -8.20 -45.00
CA MET A 1 -11.05 -6.92 -44.32
C MET A 1 -11.14 -7.19 -42.83
N SER A 2 -10.23 -6.61 -42.03
CA SER A 2 -10.21 -6.84 -40.58
C SER A 2 -11.42 -6.15 -39.93
N LYS A 3 -12.26 -6.90 -39.19
CA LYS A 3 -13.45 -6.38 -38.50
C LYS A 3 -13.01 -5.31 -37.51
N LYS A 4 -13.58 -4.10 -37.61
CA LYS A 4 -13.33 -3.01 -36.66
C LYS A 4 -13.69 -3.51 -35.25
N PRO A 5 -12.80 -3.42 -34.25
CA PRO A 5 -13.05 -3.98 -32.92
C PRO A 5 -14.29 -3.34 -32.30
N SER A 6 -15.08 -4.13 -31.57
CA SER A 6 -16.28 -3.59 -30.92
C SER A 6 -15.90 -2.61 -29.82
N LYS A 7 -16.83 -1.72 -29.46
CA LYS A 7 -16.63 -0.76 -28.35
C LYS A 7 -16.31 -1.47 -27.02
N ALA A 8 -16.86 -2.67 -26.80
CA ALA A 8 -16.57 -3.47 -25.61
C ALA A 8 -15.13 -3.99 -25.62
N ASP A 9 -14.63 -4.43 -26.78
CA ASP A 9 -13.25 -4.89 -26.95
C ASP A 9 -12.25 -3.74 -26.76
N GLN A 10 -12.58 -2.55 -27.28
CA GLN A 10 -11.79 -1.34 -27.07
C GLN A 10 -11.72 -0.95 -25.58
N LYS A 11 -12.84 -0.99 -24.85
CA LYS A 11 -12.87 -0.74 -23.40
C LYS A 11 -12.03 -1.77 -22.62
N ARG A 12 -12.14 -3.05 -22.98
CA ARG A 12 -11.37 -4.13 -22.32
C ARG A 12 -9.86 -3.98 -22.58
N LYS A 13 -9.46 -3.67 -23.81
CA LYS A 13 -8.07 -3.39 -24.17
C LYS A 13 -7.55 -2.14 -23.45
N ALA A 14 -8.34 -1.07 -23.38
CA ALA A 14 -8.00 0.16 -22.66
C ALA A 14 -7.73 -0.11 -21.19
N ARG A 15 -8.63 -0.85 -20.54
CA ARG A 15 -8.48 -1.27 -19.14
C ARG A 15 -7.17 -2.03 -18.92
N ARG A 16 -6.85 -3.00 -19.78
CA ARG A 16 -5.62 -3.79 -19.69
C ARG A 16 -4.36 -2.92 -19.85
N LEU A 17 -4.31 -2.09 -20.89
CA LEU A 17 -3.16 -1.21 -21.17
C LEU A 17 -2.92 -0.21 -20.02
N PHE A 18 -4.01 0.33 -19.46
CA PHE A 18 -3.93 1.31 -18.38
C PHE A 18 -3.56 0.70 -17.03
N ILE A 19 -4.11 -0.48 -16.69
CA ILE A 19 -3.95 -1.14 -15.38
C ILE A 19 -2.70 -2.01 -15.35
N LEU A 20 -2.60 -3.00 -16.26
CA LEU A 20 -1.53 -4.00 -16.23
C LEU A 20 -0.24 -3.46 -16.86
N GLU A 21 -0.35 -2.80 -18.02
CA GLU A 21 0.80 -2.30 -18.78
C GLU A 21 1.19 -0.87 -18.37
N ARG A 22 0.51 -0.30 -17.36
CA ARG A 22 0.76 1.01 -16.73
C ARG A 22 0.93 2.19 -17.71
N GLN A 23 0.31 2.13 -18.88
CA GLN A 23 0.43 3.21 -19.87
C GLN A 23 -0.34 4.46 -19.44
N ALA A 24 0.12 5.63 -19.87
CA ALA A 24 -0.57 6.90 -19.64
C ALA A 24 -1.81 7.04 -20.54
N ILE A 25 -2.81 7.82 -20.12
CA ILE A 25 -4.05 8.07 -20.88
C ILE A 25 -3.78 8.48 -22.34
N PRO A 26 -2.84 9.40 -22.65
CA PRO A 26 -2.53 9.75 -24.03
C PRO A 26 -2.07 8.54 -24.86
N THR A 27 -1.17 7.72 -24.30
CA THR A 27 -0.62 6.52 -24.96
C THR A 27 -1.68 5.46 -25.19
N VAL A 28 -2.56 5.22 -24.21
CA VAL A 28 -3.66 4.24 -24.34
C VAL A 28 -4.69 4.71 -25.37
N ALA A 29 -5.04 6.00 -25.34
CA ALA A 29 -5.99 6.60 -26.28
C ALA A 29 -5.47 6.49 -27.73
N PHE A 30 -4.20 6.83 -27.94
CA PHE A 30 -3.51 6.66 -29.22
C PHE A 30 -3.51 5.19 -29.68
N THR A 31 -3.12 4.26 -28.80
CA THR A 31 -3.00 2.81 -29.10
C THR A 31 -4.33 2.16 -29.49
N ILE A 32 -5.45 2.72 -29.03
CA ILE A 32 -6.81 2.19 -29.26
C ILE A 32 -7.53 2.96 -30.37
N GLY A 33 -6.99 4.12 -30.79
CA GLY A 33 -7.57 4.96 -31.83
C GLY A 33 -8.80 5.74 -31.35
N VAL A 34 -8.78 6.26 -30.11
CA VAL A 34 -9.84 7.11 -29.54
C VAL A 34 -9.26 8.39 -28.96
N SER A 35 -10.10 9.41 -28.72
CA SER A 35 -9.66 10.62 -28.03
C SER A 35 -9.39 10.38 -26.55
N GLU A 36 -8.50 11.16 -25.93
CA GLU A 36 -8.30 11.14 -24.48
C GLU A 36 -9.58 11.42 -23.70
N SER A 37 -10.42 12.33 -24.20
CA SER A 37 -11.72 12.65 -23.59
C SER A 37 -12.65 11.44 -23.55
N THR A 38 -12.65 10.62 -24.61
CA THR A 38 -13.41 9.38 -24.67
C THR A 38 -12.90 8.36 -23.65
N LEU A 39 -11.58 8.21 -23.54
CA LEU A 39 -10.95 7.30 -22.59
C LEU A 39 -11.21 7.72 -21.13
N ARG A 40 -11.11 9.02 -20.82
CA ARG A 40 -11.46 9.58 -19.50
C ARG A 40 -12.93 9.34 -19.16
N ARG A 41 -13.83 9.47 -20.14
CA ARG A 41 -15.26 9.17 -19.95
C ARG A 41 -15.49 7.70 -19.63
N TRP A 42 -14.86 6.77 -20.36
CA TRP A 42 -14.98 5.33 -20.08
C TRP A 42 -14.50 4.97 -18.68
N LYS A 43 -13.40 5.56 -18.25
CA LYS A 43 -12.86 5.36 -16.91
C LYS A 43 -13.81 5.86 -15.82
N LYS A 44 -14.44 7.02 -16.04
CA LYS A 44 -15.49 7.56 -15.15
C LYS A 44 -16.74 6.68 -15.13
N GLU A 45 -17.22 6.25 -16.29
CA GLU A 45 -18.35 5.30 -16.44
C GLU A 45 -18.06 3.96 -15.72
N ALA A 46 -16.83 3.45 -15.84
CA ALA A 46 -16.42 2.20 -15.18
C ALA A 46 -16.42 2.37 -13.65
N ALA A 47 -15.87 3.49 -13.15
CA ALA A 47 -15.87 3.80 -11.72
C ALA A 47 -17.29 3.91 -11.14
N THR A 48 -18.23 4.54 -11.86
CA THR A 48 -19.64 4.59 -11.44
C THR A 48 -20.32 3.22 -11.42
N ASN A 49 -19.82 2.25 -12.18
CA ASN A 49 -20.30 0.87 -12.21
C ASN A 49 -19.49 -0.07 -11.30
N GLY A 50 -18.69 0.48 -10.38
CA GLY A 50 -17.90 -0.28 -9.40
C GLY A 50 -16.53 -0.78 -9.89
N ASP A 51 -16.15 -0.54 -11.15
CA ASP A 51 -14.84 -0.88 -11.70
C ASP A 51 -13.94 0.37 -11.79
N ASN A 52 -13.34 0.75 -10.66
CA ASN A 52 -12.44 1.91 -10.62
C ASN A 52 -11.04 1.52 -11.12
N TRP A 53 -10.70 1.97 -12.34
CA TRP A 53 -9.42 1.62 -12.97
C TRP A 53 -8.20 2.24 -12.29
N ASP A 54 -8.34 3.38 -11.60
CA ASP A 54 -7.22 3.94 -10.81
C ASP A 54 -6.94 3.08 -9.59
N VAL A 55 -7.99 2.70 -8.86
CA VAL A 55 -7.87 1.80 -7.70
C VAL A 55 -7.30 0.45 -8.14
N ALA A 56 -7.79 -0.10 -9.25
CA ALA A 56 -7.28 -1.36 -9.78
C ALA A 56 -5.83 -1.25 -10.30
N ARG A 57 -5.44 -0.12 -10.91
CA ARG A 57 -4.05 0.15 -11.33
C ARG A 57 -3.12 0.26 -10.14
N SER A 58 -3.54 0.96 -9.09
CA SER A 58 -2.81 1.02 -7.83
C SER A 58 -2.67 -0.39 -7.25
N ALA A 59 -3.77 -1.12 -7.06
CA ALA A 59 -3.75 -2.50 -6.57
C ALA A 59 -2.85 -3.45 -7.39
N ASN A 60 -2.77 -3.26 -8.71
CA ASN A 60 -1.89 -4.05 -9.56
C ASN A 60 -0.40 -3.70 -9.38
N ALA A 61 -0.07 -2.42 -9.23
CA ALA A 61 1.29 -1.99 -8.87
C ALA A 61 1.72 -2.54 -7.51
N LEU A 62 0.79 -2.60 -6.55
CA LEU A 62 0.99 -3.18 -5.22
C LEU A 62 1.24 -4.70 -5.25
N ALA A 63 0.71 -5.41 -6.25
CA ALA A 63 0.94 -6.84 -6.43
C ALA A 63 2.28 -7.17 -7.12
N GLY A 64 2.94 -6.20 -7.78
CA GLY A 64 4.18 -6.40 -8.55
C GLY A 64 5.48 -6.19 -7.77
N GLU A 65 5.50 -5.28 -6.78
CA GLU A 65 6.65 -5.01 -5.90
C GLU A 65 6.35 -5.28 -4.41
N GLY A 66 5.09 -5.60 -4.06
CA GLY A 66 4.64 -5.69 -2.68
C GLY A 66 4.41 -4.29 -2.10
N LEU A 67 3.15 -3.97 -1.75
CA LEU A 67 2.80 -2.72 -1.06
C LEU A 67 3.72 -2.45 0.14
N GLU A 68 4.06 -3.52 0.85
CA GLU A 68 4.95 -3.49 2.01
C GLU A 68 6.36 -2.99 1.65
N ALA A 69 6.90 -3.38 0.50
CA ALA A 69 8.23 -2.92 0.07
C ALA A 69 8.20 -1.43 -0.29
N VAL A 70 7.16 -0.99 -0.99
CA VAL A 70 6.99 0.43 -1.34
C VAL A 70 6.80 1.29 -0.09
N VAL A 71 5.97 0.84 0.85
CA VAL A 71 5.77 1.55 2.13
C VAL A 71 7.07 1.56 2.93
N ALA A 72 7.83 0.47 2.97
CA ALA A 72 9.12 0.42 3.64
C ALA A 72 10.11 1.44 3.06
N THR A 73 10.24 1.52 1.73
CA THR A 73 11.09 2.53 1.09
C THR A 73 10.68 3.96 1.43
N VAL A 74 9.37 4.26 1.43
CA VAL A 74 8.87 5.60 1.80
C VAL A 74 9.16 5.93 3.27
N VAL A 75 9.05 4.95 4.17
CA VAL A 75 9.41 5.11 5.58
C VAL A 75 10.90 5.39 5.73
N GLU A 76 11.76 4.66 5.02
CA GLU A 76 13.22 4.87 5.01
C GLU A 76 13.57 6.29 4.53
N ASP A 77 13.03 6.71 3.39
CA ASP A 77 13.25 8.06 2.83
C ASP A 77 12.82 9.15 3.83
N PHE A 78 11.69 8.96 4.50
CA PHE A 78 11.20 9.89 5.50
C PHE A 78 12.14 9.96 6.72
N VAL A 79 12.66 8.83 7.19
CA VAL A 79 13.62 8.80 8.32
C VAL A 79 14.90 9.55 7.96
N THR A 80 15.42 9.35 6.75
CA THR A 80 16.59 10.09 6.26
C THR A 80 16.30 11.60 6.22
N MET A 81 15.16 12.02 5.66
CA MET A 81 14.77 13.42 5.63
C MET A 81 14.62 14.01 7.05
N PHE A 82 14.02 13.27 7.98
CA PHE A 82 13.82 13.68 9.36
C PHE A 82 15.17 13.92 10.06
N GLN A 83 16.14 13.01 9.91
CA GLN A 83 17.49 13.15 10.46
C GLN A 83 18.19 14.40 9.93
N MET A 84 18.20 14.58 8.60
CA MET A 84 18.80 15.75 7.95
C MET A 84 18.17 17.05 8.43
N THR A 85 16.84 17.09 8.57
CA THR A 85 16.12 18.29 8.99
C THR A 85 16.43 18.63 10.46
N ILE A 86 16.50 17.63 11.34
CA ILE A 86 16.89 17.84 12.74
C ILE A 86 18.31 18.38 12.84
N GLU A 87 19.25 17.85 12.04
CA GLU A 87 20.63 18.34 12.02
C GLU A 87 20.70 19.80 11.57
N GLN A 88 19.95 20.17 10.53
CA GLN A 88 19.86 21.55 10.05
C GLN A 88 19.29 22.50 11.12
N ILE A 89 18.21 22.09 11.82
CA ILE A 89 17.63 22.89 12.91
C ILE A 89 18.63 23.06 14.05
N LYS A 90 19.35 22.00 14.42
CA LYS A 90 20.38 22.05 15.48
C LYS A 90 21.52 23.00 15.10
N ALA A 91 22.04 22.86 13.88
CA ALA A 91 23.19 23.61 13.38
C ALA A 91 22.89 25.07 13.03
N SER A 92 21.62 25.42 12.76
CA SER A 92 21.26 26.79 12.40
C SER A 92 21.56 27.79 13.52
N GLY A 93 22.36 28.81 13.23
CA GLY A 93 22.61 29.94 14.11
C GLY A 93 21.52 31.03 14.04
N GLU A 94 20.58 30.90 13.10
CA GLU A 94 19.52 31.90 12.84
C GLU A 94 18.22 31.59 13.59
N ILE A 95 18.06 30.36 14.10
CA ILE A 95 16.85 29.94 14.82
C ILE A 95 17.11 30.05 16.32
N GLU A 96 16.31 30.84 17.01
CA GLU A 96 16.39 30.97 18.46
C GLU A 96 16.02 29.64 19.17
N PRO A 97 16.61 29.35 20.35
CA PRO A 97 16.40 28.08 21.05
C PRO A 97 14.93 27.67 21.27
N PRO A 98 14.00 28.57 21.65
CA PRO A 98 12.59 28.21 21.80
C PRO A 98 11.94 27.76 20.48
N GLU A 99 12.30 28.40 19.36
CA GLU A 99 11.76 28.04 18.04
C GLU A 99 12.36 26.71 17.56
N LYS A 100 13.64 26.42 17.87
CA LYS A 100 14.24 25.09 17.62
C LYS A 100 13.43 23.98 18.31
N VAL A 101 13.11 24.16 19.59
CA VAL A 101 12.31 23.18 20.37
C VAL A 101 10.95 22.95 19.71
N LYS A 102 10.27 24.02 19.29
CA LYS A 102 8.97 23.94 18.63
C LYS A 102 9.03 23.21 17.28
N LEU A 103 10.03 23.51 16.45
CA LEU A 103 10.24 22.84 15.17
C LEU A 103 10.57 21.36 15.36
N MET A 104 11.40 21.02 16.35
CA MET A 104 11.72 19.63 16.69
C MET A 104 10.50 18.87 17.21
N ALA A 105 9.65 19.50 18.03
CA ALA A 105 8.39 18.90 18.47
C ALA A 105 7.44 18.64 17.31
N SER A 106 7.33 19.58 16.36
CA SER A 106 6.52 19.42 15.15
C SER A 106 7.03 18.28 14.27
N LEU A 107 8.36 18.14 14.13
CA LEU A 107 8.95 17.03 13.39
C LEU A 107 8.64 15.69 14.07
N SER A 108 8.77 15.60 15.39
CA SER A 108 8.47 14.37 16.14
C SER A 108 7.01 13.94 16.01
N ASP A 109 6.07 14.89 16.03
CA ASP A 109 4.65 14.61 15.77
C ASP A 109 4.42 14.08 14.35
N ALA A 110 5.07 14.69 13.34
CA ALA A 110 5.01 14.22 11.97
C ALA A 110 5.58 12.81 11.80
N PHE A 111 6.70 12.51 12.47
CA PHE A 111 7.30 11.16 12.49
C PHE A 111 6.34 10.12 13.08
N ASN A 112 5.75 10.40 14.25
CA ASN A 112 4.80 9.47 14.88
C ASN A 112 3.58 9.19 13.99
N LYS A 113 3.04 10.22 13.31
CA LYS A 113 1.93 10.08 12.35
C LYS A 113 2.31 9.25 11.13
N MET A 114 3.52 9.43 10.61
CA MET A 114 4.05 8.65 9.50
C MET A 114 4.13 7.17 9.87
N VAL A 115 4.77 6.84 11.00
CA VAL A 115 4.93 5.46 11.49
C VAL A 115 3.57 4.79 11.71
N SER A 116 2.64 5.48 12.36
CA SER A 116 1.28 4.97 12.58
C SER A 116 0.54 4.71 11.27
N SER A 117 0.66 5.62 10.30
CA SER A 117 0.01 5.47 8.99
C SER A 117 0.63 4.34 8.17
N ALA A 118 1.96 4.20 8.19
CA ALA A 118 2.67 3.12 7.54
C ALA A 118 2.26 1.75 8.09
N GLY A 119 2.17 1.61 9.41
CA GLY A 119 1.71 0.36 10.05
C GLY A 119 0.27 -0.03 9.70
N ARG A 120 -0.63 0.95 9.49
CA ARG A 120 -2.00 0.67 9.00
C ARG A 120 -2.04 0.25 7.54
N VAL A 121 -1.18 0.81 6.70
CA VAL A 121 -1.15 0.56 5.24
C VAL A 121 -0.39 -0.73 4.92
N ALA A 122 0.66 -1.05 5.68
CA ALA A 122 1.47 -2.25 5.54
C ALA A 122 1.51 -2.99 6.90
N PRO A 123 0.51 -3.86 7.19
CA PRO A 123 0.35 -4.49 8.50
C PRO A 123 1.57 -5.29 8.96
N LYS A 124 2.35 -5.89 8.05
CA LYS A 124 3.59 -6.61 8.40
C LYS A 124 4.68 -5.72 9.01
N LEU A 125 4.56 -4.40 8.89
CA LEU A 125 5.44 -3.44 9.56
C LEU A 125 4.95 -3.10 10.98
N SER A 126 3.76 -3.54 11.39
CA SER A 126 3.26 -3.40 12.75
C SER A 126 3.57 -4.64 13.60
N GLU A 127 3.67 -4.45 14.91
CA GLU A 127 3.88 -5.54 15.87
C GLU A 127 2.77 -6.60 15.77
N LEU A 128 1.51 -6.16 15.62
CA LEU A 128 0.36 -7.05 15.42
C LEU A 128 0.49 -7.88 14.14
N GLY A 129 0.92 -7.29 13.03
CA GLY A 129 1.07 -8.04 11.78
C GLY A 129 2.23 -9.04 11.83
N ILE A 130 3.29 -8.74 12.58
CA ILE A 130 4.37 -9.71 12.86
C ILE A 130 3.84 -10.87 13.72
N ALA A 131 3.08 -10.57 14.78
CA ALA A 131 2.48 -11.60 15.63
C ALA A 131 1.54 -12.53 14.85
N GLN A 132 0.72 -11.96 13.95
CA GLN A 132 -0.14 -12.72 13.05
C GLN A 132 0.66 -13.60 12.05
N ASP A 133 1.79 -13.11 11.52
CA ASP A 133 2.67 -13.91 10.64
C ASP A 133 3.28 -15.10 11.39
N VAL A 134 3.72 -14.90 12.64
CA VAL A 134 4.24 -15.97 13.50
C VAL A 134 3.17 -17.04 13.77
N LEU A 135 1.93 -16.63 14.08
CA LEU A 135 0.82 -17.56 14.26
C LEU A 135 0.54 -18.40 13.01
N GLN A 136 0.51 -17.78 11.83
CA GLN A 136 0.31 -18.50 10.58
C GLN A 136 1.45 -19.48 10.28
N ARG A 137 2.70 -19.12 10.61
CA ARG A 137 3.85 -20.03 10.48
C ARG A 137 3.75 -21.21 11.43
N LEU A 138 3.34 -20.98 12.67
CA LEU A 138 3.13 -22.03 13.66
C LEU A 138 2.01 -22.98 13.20
N ALA A 139 0.90 -22.44 12.70
CA ALA A 139 -0.19 -23.24 12.14
C ALA A 139 0.30 -24.16 11.02
N LYS A 140 1.05 -23.61 10.06
CA LYS A 140 1.64 -24.38 8.94
C LYS A 140 2.66 -25.41 9.42
N PHE A 141 3.46 -25.07 10.42
CA PHE A 141 4.44 -25.99 11.01
C PHE A 141 3.74 -27.18 11.66
N ILE A 142 2.73 -26.94 12.49
CA ILE A 142 1.94 -27.98 13.16
C ILE A 142 1.22 -28.85 12.12
N GLN A 143 0.59 -28.25 11.12
CA GLN A 143 -0.08 -29.00 10.06
C GLN A 143 0.89 -29.96 9.33
N LYS A 144 2.14 -29.54 9.10
CA LYS A 144 3.14 -30.31 8.37
C LYS A 144 3.84 -31.37 9.23
N HIS A 145 4.17 -31.04 10.48
CA HIS A 145 5.04 -31.87 11.33
C HIS A 145 4.30 -32.59 12.46
N HIS A 146 3.14 -32.07 12.87
CA HIS A 146 2.33 -32.58 13.97
C HIS A 146 0.82 -32.55 13.61
N PRO A 147 0.40 -33.23 12.53
CA PRO A 147 -0.97 -33.11 12.02
C PRO A 147 -2.05 -33.54 13.02
N SER A 148 -1.71 -34.45 13.95
CA SER A 148 -2.60 -34.86 15.05
C SER A 148 -2.95 -33.71 16.01
N HIS A 149 -2.13 -32.66 16.07
CA HIS A 149 -2.37 -31.49 16.92
C HIS A 149 -3.04 -30.33 16.18
N ALA A 150 -3.23 -30.42 14.86
CA ALA A 150 -3.74 -29.31 14.07
C ALA A 150 -5.16 -28.89 14.49
N GLN A 151 -6.04 -29.86 14.78
CA GLN A 151 -7.42 -29.58 15.18
C GLN A 151 -7.48 -28.83 16.53
N ILE A 152 -6.77 -29.35 17.53
CA ILE A 152 -6.69 -28.74 18.87
C ILE A 152 -6.04 -27.36 18.78
N PHE A 153 -4.99 -27.21 17.95
CA PHE A 153 -4.33 -25.92 17.76
C PHE A 153 -5.28 -24.87 17.18
N LEU A 154 -6.15 -25.22 16.22
CA LEU A 154 -7.12 -24.29 15.66
C LEU A 154 -8.14 -23.79 16.70
N GLU A 155 -8.55 -24.66 17.64
CA GLU A 155 -9.49 -24.30 18.72
C GLU A 155 -8.91 -23.25 19.68
N VAL A 156 -7.61 -23.26 19.92
CA VAL A 156 -6.92 -22.24 20.74
C VAL A 156 -6.46 -21.03 19.93
N LEU A 157 -6.32 -21.18 18.60
CA LEU A 157 -5.79 -20.13 17.72
C LEU A 157 -6.71 -18.92 17.65
N GLU A 158 -8.02 -19.15 17.57
CA GLU A 158 -9.02 -18.08 17.49
C GLU A 158 -9.05 -17.20 18.75
N PRO A 159 -9.25 -17.73 19.99
CA PRO A 159 -9.23 -16.91 21.20
C PRO A 159 -7.85 -16.30 21.49
N PHE A 160 -6.75 -16.95 21.09
CA PHE A 160 -5.42 -16.37 21.23
C PHE A 160 -5.17 -15.24 20.22
N GLY A 161 -5.77 -15.32 19.02
CA GLY A 161 -5.75 -14.23 18.05
C GLY A 161 -6.39 -12.96 18.58
N ASP A 162 -7.53 -13.08 19.27
CA ASP A 162 -8.21 -11.95 19.92
C ASP A 162 -7.36 -11.35 21.04
N TYR A 163 -6.72 -12.20 21.86
CA TYR A 163 -5.79 -11.75 22.90
C TYR A 163 -4.61 -10.94 22.32
N LEU A 164 -4.05 -11.35 21.18
CA LEU A 164 -3.00 -10.59 20.51
C LEU A 164 -3.51 -9.27 19.93
N ALA A 165 -4.73 -9.23 19.42
CA ALA A 165 -5.34 -8.00 18.93
C ALA A 165 -5.54 -6.99 20.06
N GLU A 166 -5.85 -7.43 21.29
CA GLU A 166 -5.91 -6.54 22.46
C GLU A 166 -4.52 -6.08 22.93
N ALA A 167 -3.51 -6.96 22.87
CA ALA A 167 -2.15 -6.65 23.32
C ALA A 167 -1.40 -5.70 22.38
N TYR A 168 -1.69 -5.74 21.07
CA TYR A 168 -0.95 -5.02 20.03
C TYR A 168 -1.81 -4.05 19.18
N GLY A 169 -3.11 -3.96 19.45
CA GLY A 169 -4.09 -3.13 18.72
C GLY A 169 -4.20 -1.69 19.18
#